data_AF-A0A2G6I829-F1
#
_entry.id   AF-A0A2G6I829-F1
#
_cell.length_a   1.000
_cell.length_b   1.000
_cell.length_c   1.000
_cell.angle_alpha   90.00
_cell.angle_beta   90.00
_cell.angle_gamma   90.00
#
_symmetry.space_group_name_H-M   'P 1'
#
loop_
_entity.id
_entity.type
_entity.pdbx_description
1 polymer ?
#
loop_
_entity_poly.entity_id
_entity_poly.type
_entity_poly.pdbx_seq_one_letter_code
_entity_poly.pdbx_strand_id
1 'polypeptide(L)' 'MSNVTNLNRFRKQKARAAKRAAGDANAAKHGRSKAERALEAARAEKAARDLDGHAVGGHALDGQDLE' A
#
# COMPACT_ATOMS: atom_id res chain seq x y z
N MET A 1 20.55 -17.30 46.77
CA MET A 1 20.84 -16.10 45.94
C MET A 1 19.51 -15.62 45.37
N SER A 2 19.03 -14.43 45.74
CA SER A 2 17.78 -13.93 45.16
C SER A 2 18.08 -13.29 43.81
N ASN A 3 17.37 -13.76 42.78
CA ASN A 3 17.48 -13.20 41.43
C ASN A 3 16.72 -11.87 41.41
N VAL A 4 17.36 -10.78 41.82
CA VAL A 4 16.77 -9.43 41.77
C VAL A 4 16.66 -9.02 40.30
N THR A 5 15.51 -9.28 39.70
CA THR A 5 15.24 -8.87 38.32
C THR A 5 14.99 -7.36 38.27
N ASN A 6 15.82 -6.63 37.53
CA ASN A 6 15.68 -5.20 37.39
C ASN A 6 14.44 -4.84 36.54
N LEU A 7 13.35 -4.46 37.23
CA LEU A 7 12.07 -4.10 36.61
C LEU A 7 12.18 -2.88 35.69
N ASN A 8 13.12 -1.97 35.95
CA ASN A 8 13.34 -0.79 35.10
C ASN A 8 13.90 -1.18 33.72
N ARG A 9 14.79 -2.17 33.65
CA ARG A 9 15.30 -2.72 32.38
C ARG A 9 14.17 -3.37 31.59
N PHE A 10 13.32 -4.15 32.25
CA PHE A 10 12.17 -4.80 31.61
C PHE A 10 11.18 -3.77 31.04
N ARG A 11 10.81 -2.75 31.81
CA ARG A 11 9.95 -1.65 31.33
C ARG A 11 10.53 -0.93 30.12
N LYS A 12 11.84 -0.63 30.14
CA LYS A 12 12.54 -0.02 29.00
C LYS A 12 12.56 -0.93 27.76
N GLN A 13 12.77 -2.23 27.94
CA GLN A 13 12.71 -3.20 26.85
C GLN A 13 11.30 -3.28 26.24
N LYS A 14 10.26 -3.36 27.08
CA LYS A 14 8.85 -3.35 26.65
C LYS A 14 8.50 -2.10 25.85
N ALA A 15 8.91 -0.92 26.32
CA ALA A 15 8.70 0.35 25.62
C ALA A 15 9.40 0.39 24.25
N ARG A 16 10.65 -0.09 24.17
CA ARG A 16 11.40 -0.19 22.90
C ARG A 16 10.73 -1.15 21.92
N ALA A 17 10.26 -2.31 22.40
CA ALA A 17 9.56 -3.29 21.58
C ALA A 17 8.25 -2.73 21.01
N ALA A 18 7.45 -2.07 21.85
CA ALA A 18 6.20 -1.42 21.41
C ALA A 18 6.47 -0.34 20.34
N LYS A 19 7.54 0.45 20.52
CA LYS A 19 7.93 1.48 19.53
C LYS A 19 8.34 0.87 18.19
N ARG A 20 9.06 -0.25 18.18
CA ARG A 20 9.40 -0.97 16.92
C ARG A 20 8.15 -1.50 16.24
N ALA A 21 7.28 -2.20 16.97
CA ALA A 21 6.05 -2.75 16.39
C ALA A 21 5.14 -1.67 15.78
N ALA A 22 5.05 -0.49 16.42
CA ALA A 22 4.34 0.65 15.86
C ALA A 22 5.03 1.20 14.59
N GLY A 23 6.37 1.25 14.59
CA GLY A 23 7.17 1.61 13.42
C GLY A 23 6.95 0.66 12.25
N ASP A 24 6.96 -0.65 12.49
CA ASP A 24 6.73 -1.68 11.48
C ASP A 24 5.30 -1.62 10.93
N ALA A 25 4.31 -1.42 11.80
CA ALA A 25 2.92 -1.21 11.38
C ALA A 25 2.75 0.05 10.54
N ASN A 26 3.43 1.14 10.88
CA ASN A 26 3.42 2.37 10.10
C ASN A 26 4.21 2.23 8.80
N ALA A 27 5.30 1.47 8.78
CA ALA A 27 6.02 1.12 7.56
C ALA A 27 5.17 0.21 6.65
N ALA A 28 4.39 -0.71 7.18
CA ALA A 28 3.43 -1.48 6.37
C ALA A 28 2.31 -0.58 5.81
N LYS A 29 1.79 0.34 6.64
CA LYS A 29 0.68 1.24 6.26
C LYS A 29 1.10 2.38 5.33
N HIS A 30 2.32 2.88 5.49
CA HIS A 30 2.82 4.11 4.84
C HIS A 30 4.13 3.90 4.08
N GLY A 31 4.68 2.69 4.06
CA GLY A 31 5.98 2.37 3.45
C GLY A 31 5.97 2.35 1.94
N ARG A 32 4.83 2.58 1.28
CA ARG A 32 4.87 3.10 -0.08
C ARG A 32 5.22 4.58 -0.01
N SER A 33 6.48 4.87 -0.29
CA SER A 33 6.97 6.24 -0.45
C SER A 33 6.13 6.99 -1.49
N LYS A 34 6.12 8.32 -1.42
CA LYS A 34 5.40 9.15 -2.42
C LYS A 34 5.85 8.82 -3.85
N ALA A 35 7.13 8.48 -4.03
CA ALA A 35 7.70 8.07 -5.31
C ALA A 35 7.14 6.72 -5.79
N GLU A 36 7.03 5.72 -4.92
CA GLU A 36 6.44 4.42 -5.27
C GLU A 36 4.94 4.53 -5.58
N ARG A 37 4.19 5.32 -4.81
CA ARG A 37 2.78 5.61 -5.12
C ARG A 37 2.61 6.31 -6.47
N ALA A 38 3.50 7.25 -6.81
CA ALA A 38 3.45 7.94 -8.10
C ALA A 38 3.79 7.00 -9.27
N LEU A 39 4.79 6.13 -9.10
CA LEU A 39 5.12 5.10 -10.10
C LEU A 39 3.99 4.09 -10.29
N GLU A 40 3.34 3.67 -9.21
CA GLU A 40 2.20 2.76 -9.24
C GLU A 40 0.99 3.43 -9.92
N ALA A 41 0.70 4.70 -9.61
CA ALA A 41 -0.36 5.47 -10.26
C ALA A 41 -0.10 5.66 -11.76
N ALA A 42 1.13 6.00 -12.15
CA ALA A 42 1.50 6.14 -13.56
C ALA A 42 1.41 4.80 -14.32
N ARG A 43 1.76 3.69 -13.66
CA ARG A 43 1.57 2.34 -14.22
C ARG A 43 0.10 1.97 -14.35
N ALA A 44 -0.73 2.30 -13.35
CA ALA A 44 -2.16 2.07 -13.39
C ALA A 44 -2.85 2.91 -14.48
N GLU A 45 -2.45 4.17 -14.65
CA GLU A 45 -2.97 5.06 -15.70
C GLU A 45 -2.56 4.57 -17.09
N LYS A 46 -1.30 4.13 -17.26
CA LYS A 46 -0.87 3.49 -18.50
C LYS A 46 -1.69 2.23 -18.79
N ALA A 47 -1.86 1.36 -17.81
CA ALA A 47 -2.67 0.14 -17.97
C ALA A 47 -4.14 0.47 -18.29
N ALA A 48 -4.71 1.51 -17.67
CA ALA A 48 -6.05 1.98 -17.99
C ALA A 48 -6.14 2.49 -19.44
N ARG A 49 -5.17 3.31 -19.89
CA ARG A 49 -5.11 3.79 -21.28
C ARG A 49 -4.92 2.66 -22.28
N ASP A 50 -4.08 1.68 -21.96
CA ASP A 50 -3.85 0.51 -22.80
C ASP A 50 -5.15 -0.32 -22.91
N LEU A 51 -5.87 -0.54 -21.80
CA LEU A 51 -7.18 -1.22 -21.79
C LEU A 51 -8.28 -0.45 -22.53
N ASP A 52 -8.33 0.87 -22.37
CA ASP A 52 -9.29 1.73 -23.07
C ASP A 52 -9.01 1.73 -24.59
N GLY A 53 -7.73 1.72 -24.97
CA GLY A 53 -7.28 1.50 -26.35
C GLY A 53 -7.64 0.12 -26.90
N HIS A 54 -7.75 -0.90 -26.05
CA HIS A 54 -8.28 -2.22 -26.41
C HIS A 54 -9.82 -2.27 -26.44
N ALA A 55 -10.51 -1.38 -25.72
CA ALA A 55 -11.97 -1.25 -25.78
C ALA A 55 -12.46 -0.61 -27.09
N VAL A 56 -11.60 0.14 -27.80
CA VAL A 56 -11.91 0.67 -29.15
C VAL A 56 -11.84 -0.41 -30.26
N GLY A 57 -11.75 -1.68 -29.90
CA GLY A 57 -12.05 -2.82 -30.76
C GLY A 57 -13.48 -3.38 -30.61
N GLY A 58 -14.32 -2.78 -29.76
CA GLY A 58 -15.64 -3.31 -29.40
C GLY A 58 -16.85 -2.38 -29.61
N HIS A 59 -16.68 -1.20 -30.24
CA HIS A 59 -17.79 -0.34 -30.66
C HIS A 59 -17.97 -0.39 -32.19
N ALA A 60 -18.09 -1.60 -32.72
CA ALA A 60 -18.68 -1.83 -34.03
C ALA A 60 -19.83 -2.81 -33.81
N LEU A 61 -21.04 -2.39 -34.23
CA LEU A 61 -22.29 -3.16 -34.25
C LEU A 61 -23.11 -3.13 -32.95
N ASP A 62 -23.87 -2.06 -32.74
CA ASP A 62 -25.27 -2.18 -32.28
C ASP A 62 -26.05 -0.98 -32.82
N GLY A 63 -26.68 -1.20 -33.97
CA GLY A 63 -27.45 -0.18 -34.67
C GLY A 63 -28.75 0.15 -33.96
N GLN A 64 -29.03 1.45 -33.85
CA GLN A 64 -30.38 2.00 -33.81
C GLN A 64 -30.39 3.31 -34.61
N ASP A 65 -30.08 3.18 -35.91
CA ASP A 65 -30.67 4.05 -36.92
C ASP A 65 -32.07 3.49 -37.22
N LEU A 66 -33.07 3.77 -36.38
CA LEU A 66 -34.49 3.60 -36.76
C LEU A 66 -35.35 4.65 -36.06
N GLU A 67 -35.81 5.59 -36.91
CA GLU A 67 -36.85 6.63 -36.76
C GLU A 67 -36.53 7.89 -35.92
#